data_AF-A0A7R9VUQ8-F1
#
_entry.id   AF-A0A7R9VUQ8-F1
#
_cell.length_a   1.000
_cell.length_b   1.000
_cell.length_c   1.000
_cell.angle_alpha   90.00
_cell.angle_beta   90.00
_cell.angle_gamma   90.00
#
_symmetry.space_group_name_H-M   'P 1'
#
loop_
_entity.id
_entity.type
_entity.pdbx_description
1 polymer ?
#
loop_
_entity_poly.entity_id
_entity_poly.type
_entity_poly.pdbx_seq_one_letter_code
_entity_poly.pdbx_strand_id
1 'polypeptide(L)'
;MPNLRSSKASPRTRCLGDDGPDPSDRSSPSYYGPIDKRSLASEASAKSMTRSTVVSQFSKLSIKSKSSKGLGKRIIGRVKSVRRKKDKKKTSEDNASEMESVPETVSARTNRLSAKLSRSSQKSVSSKGRQIESGNVHPVIHVVLFLVDPKATRFEILLLDFDSSRARVRDVLAQIKLSSKDDLFRTQRFSGIADEDGCEMIDSRRLCDYTTDWAVAVAIPDGMTSMESAAIAGPLMKDPRVSTLLQRHQSSMSVNATSTDENP
;
A
#
# COMPACT_ATOMS: atom_id res chain seq x y z
N MET A 1 -7.66 38.83 -44.35
CA MET A 1 -7.78 39.65 -43.14
C MET A 1 -7.45 38.78 -41.92
N PRO A 2 -6.23 38.85 -41.35
CA PRO A 2 -5.88 38.04 -40.18
C PRO A 2 -6.42 38.68 -38.90
N ASN A 3 -7.12 37.89 -38.10
CA ASN A 3 -7.71 38.29 -36.82
C ASN A 3 -6.64 38.27 -35.72
N LEU A 4 -6.21 39.46 -35.28
CA LEU A 4 -5.37 39.68 -34.11
C LEU A 4 -6.20 39.38 -32.85
N ARG A 5 -5.93 38.26 -32.17
CA ARG A 5 -6.50 37.97 -30.84
C ARG A 5 -5.55 38.43 -29.74
N SER A 6 -6.09 39.36 -28.96
CA SER A 6 -5.57 40.03 -27.77
C SER A 6 -5.02 39.07 -26.71
N SER A 7 -3.76 39.31 -26.31
CA SER A 7 -3.08 38.70 -25.18
C SER A 7 -3.57 39.29 -23.86
N LYS A 8 -4.26 38.49 -23.04
CA LYS A 8 -4.60 38.85 -21.66
C LYS A 8 -3.39 38.64 -20.75
N ALA A 9 -3.02 39.71 -20.05
CA ALA A 9 -1.95 39.74 -19.05
C ALA A 9 -2.30 38.93 -17.79
N SER A 10 -1.33 38.18 -17.27
CA SER A 10 -1.40 37.50 -15.98
C SER A 10 -1.13 38.47 -14.82
N PRO A 11 -1.89 38.38 -13.70
CA PRO A 11 -1.63 39.16 -12.51
C PRO A 11 -0.43 38.59 -11.73
N ARG A 12 0.55 39.46 -11.45
CA ARG A 12 1.66 39.23 -10.53
C ARG A 12 1.14 39.11 -9.09
N THR A 13 1.24 37.93 -8.50
CA THR A 13 1.11 37.75 -7.05
C THR A 13 2.39 38.22 -6.36
N ARG A 14 2.23 39.18 -5.44
CA ARG A 14 3.29 39.72 -4.60
C ARG A 14 3.65 38.71 -3.51
N CYS A 15 4.94 38.45 -3.36
CA CYS A 15 5.53 37.77 -2.21
C CYS A 15 5.46 38.69 -0.98
N LEU A 16 4.68 38.29 0.02
CA LEU A 16 4.79 38.70 1.42
C LEU A 16 5.26 37.40 2.10
N GLY A 17 6.40 37.33 2.78
CA GLY A 17 6.87 38.15 3.88
C GLY A 17 7.54 37.13 4.80
N ASP A 18 8.87 37.14 4.80
CA ASP A 18 9.75 36.19 5.46
C ASP A 18 9.95 36.69 6.90
N ASP A 19 9.15 36.18 7.85
CA ASP A 19 9.35 36.39 9.29
C ASP A 19 9.79 35.06 9.89
N GLY A 20 11.09 34.78 9.76
CA GLY A 20 11.74 33.64 10.40
C GLY A 20 11.79 33.81 11.93
N PRO A 21 11.54 32.73 12.70
CA PRO A 21 11.67 32.78 14.16
C PRO A 21 13.15 32.87 14.58
N ASP A 22 13.40 33.83 15.46
CA ASP A 22 14.67 34.18 16.10
C ASP A 22 15.31 32.96 16.84
N PRO A 23 16.55 32.55 16.52
CA PRO A 23 17.16 31.33 17.06
C PRO A 23 17.85 31.49 18.44
N SER A 24 17.60 32.55 19.21
CA SER A 24 18.39 32.84 20.43
C SER A 24 17.96 32.16 21.74
N ASP A 25 16.87 31.38 21.81
CA ASP A 25 16.37 30.81 23.08
C ASP A 25 16.33 29.27 23.12
N ARG A 26 17.46 28.61 22.92
CA ARG A 26 17.65 27.19 23.31
C ARG A 26 18.63 27.08 24.47
N SER A 27 18.16 27.43 25.65
CA SER A 27 18.75 27.01 26.92
C SER A 27 18.54 25.50 27.10
N SER A 28 19.62 24.74 26.98
CA SER A 28 19.67 23.29 27.18
C SER A 28 19.45 22.91 28.65
N PRO A 29 18.49 22.03 29.00
CA PRO A 29 18.50 21.34 30.29
C PRO A 29 19.33 20.05 30.14
N SER A 30 20.56 20.06 30.67
CA SER A 30 21.33 18.83 30.87
C SER A 30 20.75 18.06 32.06
N TYR A 31 19.99 17.00 31.81
CA TYR A 31 19.56 16.08 32.85
C TYR A 31 20.31 14.75 32.68
N TYR A 32 21.45 14.63 33.37
CA TYR A 32 22.12 13.36 33.61
C TYR A 32 21.28 12.58 34.63
N GLY A 33 20.53 11.59 34.17
CA GLY A 33 19.90 10.58 35.04
C GLY A 33 20.87 9.43 35.33
N PRO A 34 20.86 8.87 36.54
CA PRO A 34 21.74 7.76 36.93
C PRO A 34 21.39 6.47 36.18
N ILE A 35 22.44 5.80 35.67
CA ILE A 35 22.38 4.49 35.02
C ILE A 35 22.30 3.43 36.12
N ASP A 36 21.11 2.86 36.31
CA ASP A 36 20.93 1.69 37.17
C ASP A 36 21.55 0.45 36.50
N LYS A 37 22.71 0.04 37.03
CA LYS A 37 23.33 -1.25 36.75
C LYS A 37 22.65 -2.33 37.62
N ARG A 38 21.69 -3.04 37.04
CA ARG A 38 21.23 -4.36 37.49
C ARG A 38 21.07 -5.20 36.23
N SER A 39 21.43 -6.47 36.13
CA SER A 39 22.08 -7.44 37.00
C SER A 39 22.16 -8.67 36.09
N LEU A 40 23.36 -9.16 35.80
CA LEU A 40 23.57 -10.42 35.10
C LEU A 40 23.25 -11.58 36.04
N ALA A 41 22.31 -12.45 35.67
CA ALA A 41 22.14 -13.81 36.19
C ALA A 41 21.19 -14.56 35.24
N SER A 42 21.71 -15.55 34.49
CA SER A 42 21.46 -17.00 34.67
C SER A 42 20.02 -17.41 34.30
N GLU A 43 19.70 -18.52 33.65
CA GLU A 43 20.40 -19.74 33.28
C GLU A 43 19.44 -20.52 32.36
N ALA A 44 19.98 -21.54 31.71
CA ALA A 44 19.30 -22.49 30.85
C ALA A 44 18.04 -23.13 31.44
N SER A 45 17.07 -23.52 30.59
CA SER A 45 16.49 -24.86 30.65
C SER A 45 15.65 -25.19 29.42
N ALA A 46 16.00 -26.30 28.79
CA ALA A 46 15.25 -26.95 27.71
C ALA A 46 13.95 -27.60 28.22
N LYS A 47 12.99 -27.78 27.30
CA LYS A 47 12.05 -28.92 27.12
C LYS A 47 11.03 -28.51 26.05
N SER A 48 11.06 -29.09 24.85
CA SER A 48 10.39 -30.35 24.50
C SER A 48 8.92 -30.36 24.92
N MET A 49 7.97 -30.24 23.98
CA MET A 49 6.81 -31.14 23.89
C MET A 49 5.87 -30.85 22.71
N THR A 50 5.71 -31.89 21.90
CA THR A 50 4.47 -32.41 21.29
C THR A 50 3.76 -31.65 20.16
N ARG A 51 3.85 -32.29 18.97
CA ARG A 51 2.87 -32.28 17.87
C ARG A 51 1.44 -32.37 18.40
N SER A 52 0.58 -31.45 17.96
CA SER A 52 -0.87 -31.58 18.04
C SER A 52 -1.46 -31.50 16.63
N THR A 53 -1.82 -32.66 16.08
CA THR A 53 -2.81 -32.80 15.02
C THR A 53 -4.18 -32.52 15.60
N VAL A 54 -4.88 -31.49 15.11
CA VAL A 54 -6.31 -31.32 15.39
C VAL A 54 -7.08 -31.28 14.08
N VAL A 55 -7.96 -32.26 13.99
CA VAL A 55 -9.00 -32.51 13.00
C VAL A 55 -9.85 -31.25 12.79
N SER A 56 -9.94 -30.80 11.53
CA SER A 56 -10.84 -29.74 11.10
C SER A 56 -12.28 -30.24 11.09
N GLN A 57 -13.06 -29.93 12.13
CA GLN A 57 -14.51 -30.05 12.11
C GLN A 57 -15.15 -28.69 11.83
N PHE A 58 -15.96 -28.66 10.76
CA PHE A 58 -16.84 -27.55 10.42
C PHE A 58 -17.83 -27.29 11.56
N SER A 59 -17.91 -26.04 12.01
CA SER A 59 -19.10 -25.55 12.71
C SER A 59 -19.41 -24.12 12.29
N LYS A 60 -20.62 -23.97 11.74
CA LYS A 60 -21.31 -22.71 11.50
C LYS A 60 -21.40 -21.95 12.82
N LEU A 61 -20.81 -20.75 12.92
CA LEU A 61 -21.01 -19.91 14.09
C LEU A 61 -21.60 -18.55 13.69
N SER A 62 -22.87 -18.43 14.08
CA SER A 62 -23.62 -17.19 14.23
C SER A 62 -22.92 -16.28 15.23
N ILE A 63 -22.52 -15.09 14.78
CA ILE A 63 -21.82 -14.10 15.60
C ILE A 63 -22.87 -13.34 16.42
N LYS A 64 -23.02 -13.72 17.70
CA LYS A 64 -23.69 -12.89 18.72
C LYS A 64 -22.70 -11.84 19.23
N SER A 65 -22.88 -10.59 18.84
CA SER A 65 -22.17 -9.43 19.39
C SER A 65 -22.52 -9.22 20.86
N LYS A 66 -21.54 -9.35 21.76
CA LYS A 66 -21.69 -8.96 23.18
C LYS A 66 -21.23 -7.52 23.35
N SER A 67 -22.17 -6.65 23.75
CA SER A 67 -21.89 -5.29 24.19
C SER A 67 -21.19 -5.34 25.56
N SER A 68 -19.98 -4.82 25.68
CA SER A 68 -19.38 -4.52 26.99
C SER A 68 -19.68 -3.07 27.37
N LYS A 69 -20.45 -2.94 28.44
CA LYS A 69 -20.70 -1.69 29.16
C LYS A 69 -19.57 -1.48 30.18
N GLY A 70 -19.14 -0.22 30.35
CA GLY A 70 -18.36 0.22 31.51
C GLY A 70 -17.59 1.52 31.20
N LEU A 71 -18.19 2.70 31.39
CA LEU A 71 -18.21 3.52 32.63
C LEU A 71 -16.88 4.23 32.92
N GLY A 72 -16.82 5.55 32.67
CA GLY A 72 -15.67 6.38 33.04
C GLY A 72 -15.78 7.89 32.78
N LYS A 73 -16.64 8.58 33.55
CA LYS A 73 -16.54 9.99 34.02
C LYS A 73 -16.50 11.17 33.01
N ARG A 74 -17.68 11.80 32.88
CA ARG A 74 -18.02 13.24 32.97
C ARG A 74 -16.92 14.30 32.79
N ILE A 75 -17.05 15.10 31.73
CA ILE A 75 -16.95 16.58 31.80
C ILE A 75 -18.19 17.16 31.12
N ILE A 76 -19.05 17.79 31.92
CA ILE A 76 -20.25 18.49 31.47
C ILE A 76 -19.82 19.88 30.98
N GLY A 77 -19.50 19.96 29.68
CA GLY A 77 -19.37 21.22 28.96
C GLY A 77 -20.71 21.62 28.36
N ARG A 78 -21.39 22.58 29.00
CA ARG A 78 -22.71 23.09 28.63
C ARG A 78 -22.60 23.98 27.37
N VAL A 79 -22.63 23.39 26.18
CA VAL A 79 -22.69 24.16 24.92
C VAL A 79 -24.15 24.48 24.59
N LYS A 80 -24.45 25.78 24.47
CA LYS A 80 -25.77 26.31 24.16
C LYS A 80 -26.22 25.82 22.78
N SER A 81 -27.35 25.11 22.78
CA SER A 81 -28.12 24.72 21.60
C SER A 81 -28.50 25.96 20.78
N VAL A 82 -27.85 26.13 19.63
CA VAL A 82 -28.28 27.10 18.62
C VAL A 82 -29.26 26.38 17.69
N ARG A 83 -30.55 26.53 18.00
CA ARG A 83 -31.66 26.25 17.07
C ARG A 83 -31.45 27.10 15.81
N ARG A 84 -30.95 26.51 14.73
CA ARG A 84 -31.11 27.08 13.38
C ARG A 84 -32.33 26.48 12.70
N LYS A 85 -33.09 27.41 12.12
CA LYS A 85 -34.46 27.28 11.67
C LYS A 85 -34.56 26.31 10.51
N LYS A 86 -35.65 25.55 10.57
CA LYS A 86 -36.22 24.70 9.54
C LYS A 86 -36.85 25.60 8.48
N ASP A 87 -36.11 25.92 7.42
CA ASP A 87 -36.68 26.54 6.24
C ASP A 87 -37.22 25.45 5.31
N LYS A 88 -38.54 25.34 5.38
CA LYS A 88 -39.44 24.55 4.56
C LYS A 88 -39.57 25.26 3.20
N LYS A 89 -38.84 24.81 2.17
CA LYS A 89 -39.20 25.14 0.78
C LYS A 89 -39.88 23.94 0.12
N LYS A 90 -41.12 24.22 -0.28
CA LYS A 90 -42.15 23.37 -0.85
C LYS A 90 -42.15 23.59 -2.38
N THR A 91 -42.61 22.58 -3.14
CA THR A 91 -43.16 22.63 -4.53
C THR A 91 -42.17 23.00 -5.65
N SER A 92 -42.17 22.39 -6.84
CA SER A 92 -43.19 21.71 -7.67
C SER A 92 -42.49 20.60 -8.51
N GLU A 93 -43.05 19.39 -8.64
CA GLU A 93 -44.03 18.95 -9.66
C GLU A 93 -43.53 19.03 -11.13
N ASP A 94 -43.53 17.83 -11.73
CA ASP A 94 -43.78 17.44 -13.12
C ASP A 94 -42.82 17.86 -14.23
N ASN A 95 -42.13 16.85 -14.78
CA ASN A 95 -42.07 16.66 -16.24
C ASN A 95 -41.75 15.19 -16.55
N ALA A 96 -42.82 14.42 -16.71
CA ALA A 96 -42.83 13.22 -17.52
C ALA A 96 -42.97 13.65 -18.98
N SER A 97 -41.97 13.36 -19.80
CA SER A 97 -42.14 13.27 -21.25
C SER A 97 -41.37 12.05 -21.74
N GLU A 98 -42.10 10.95 -21.63
CA GLU A 98 -42.16 9.85 -22.59
C GLU A 98 -41.89 10.33 -24.03
N MET A 99 -40.90 9.71 -24.69
CA MET A 99 -40.92 9.63 -26.14
C MET A 99 -40.19 8.35 -26.57
N GLU A 100 -41.00 7.32 -26.85
CA GLU A 100 -40.65 6.25 -27.78
C GLU A 100 -40.25 6.85 -29.13
N SER A 101 -39.17 6.36 -29.74
CA SER A 101 -39.27 5.53 -30.95
C SER A 101 -37.89 5.30 -31.59
N VAL A 102 -37.73 4.05 -32.03
CA VAL A 102 -36.62 3.40 -32.72
C VAL A 102 -36.40 4.06 -34.11
N PRO A 103 -35.20 3.96 -34.72
CA PRO A 103 -34.96 2.81 -35.60
C PRO A 103 -33.56 2.21 -35.51
N GLU A 104 -33.51 0.88 -35.70
CA GLU A 104 -32.36 0.12 -36.14
C GLU A 104 -31.67 0.81 -37.32
N THR A 105 -30.34 0.85 -37.30
CA THR A 105 -29.59 0.91 -38.56
C THR A 105 -28.37 0.01 -38.47
N VAL A 106 -28.54 -1.11 -39.18
CA VAL A 106 -27.56 -2.09 -39.61
C VAL A 106 -26.31 -1.39 -40.15
N SER A 107 -25.13 -1.71 -39.64
CA SER A 107 -23.93 -1.65 -40.48
C SER A 107 -22.88 -2.66 -40.02
N ALA A 108 -22.98 -3.84 -40.63
CA ALA A 108 -21.87 -4.76 -40.77
C ALA A 108 -20.71 -4.04 -41.45
N ARG A 109 -19.56 -3.95 -40.78
CA ARG A 109 -18.26 -3.79 -41.45
C ARG A 109 -17.24 -4.74 -40.85
N THR A 110 -17.24 -5.93 -41.44
CA THR A 110 -16.09 -6.81 -41.57
C THR A 110 -14.97 -6.06 -42.29
N ASN A 111 -13.95 -5.59 -41.56
CA ASN A 111 -12.66 -5.27 -42.16
C ASN A 111 -11.62 -6.30 -41.74
N ARG A 112 -11.58 -7.36 -42.55
CA ARG A 112 -10.54 -8.36 -42.66
C ARG A 112 -9.49 -7.81 -43.65
N LEU A 113 -8.33 -7.39 -43.14
CA LEU A 113 -7.09 -7.17 -43.90
C LEU A 113 -5.93 -7.54 -42.95
N SER A 114 -5.42 -8.77 -42.88
CA SER A 114 -4.50 -9.42 -43.83
C SER A 114 -3.50 -8.46 -44.49
N ALA A 115 -2.34 -8.26 -43.86
CA ALA A 115 -1.10 -7.95 -44.59
C ALA A 115 0.17 -8.19 -43.75
N LYS A 116 0.96 -9.15 -44.24
CA LYS A 116 2.43 -9.10 -44.33
C LYS A 116 3.24 -9.34 -43.06
N LEU A 117 3.37 -10.65 -42.78
CA LEU A 117 4.65 -11.27 -42.41
C LEU A 117 5.80 -10.65 -43.23
N SER A 118 6.59 -9.81 -42.59
CA SER A 118 7.90 -9.40 -43.09
C SER A 118 8.93 -10.27 -42.39
N ARG A 119 9.34 -11.31 -43.13
CA ARG A 119 10.34 -12.30 -42.79
C ARG A 119 11.71 -11.60 -42.78
N SER A 120 12.08 -10.94 -41.68
CA SER A 120 13.41 -10.34 -41.54
C SER A 120 14.42 -11.40 -41.09
N SER A 121 15.20 -11.86 -42.06
CA SER A 121 16.59 -12.33 -41.97
C SER A 121 17.09 -12.66 -40.56
N GLN A 122 17.06 -13.94 -40.21
CA GLN A 122 17.87 -14.52 -39.14
C GLN A 122 19.36 -14.34 -39.51
N LYS A 123 19.95 -13.24 -39.05
CA LYS A 123 21.40 -13.06 -39.03
C LYS A 123 21.92 -13.86 -37.84
N SER A 124 22.47 -15.04 -38.13
CA SER A 124 23.19 -15.88 -37.17
C SER A 124 24.43 -15.15 -36.67
N VAL A 125 24.25 -14.38 -35.60
CA VAL A 125 25.37 -13.82 -34.83
C VAL A 125 26.01 -14.97 -34.07
N SER A 126 27.22 -15.31 -34.52
CA SER A 126 28.22 -16.13 -33.84
C SER A 126 28.20 -15.88 -32.34
N SER A 127 27.74 -16.89 -31.60
CA SER A 127 27.75 -16.95 -30.15
C SER A 127 29.20 -17.08 -29.66
N LYS A 128 29.88 -15.94 -29.51
CA LYS A 128 31.03 -15.83 -28.60
C LYS A 128 30.53 -16.24 -27.21
N GLY A 129 31.13 -17.28 -26.66
CA GLY A 129 30.77 -17.88 -25.39
C GLY A 129 30.60 -16.82 -24.31
N ARG A 130 29.36 -16.64 -23.84
CA ARG A 130 29.09 -16.01 -22.56
C ARG A 130 29.76 -16.91 -21.52
N GLN A 131 30.84 -16.41 -20.92
CA GLN A 131 31.25 -16.89 -19.61
C GLN A 131 29.99 -16.82 -18.75
N ILE A 132 29.52 -17.99 -18.34
CA ILE A 132 28.54 -18.11 -17.27
C ILE A 132 29.34 -17.70 -16.04
N GLU A 133 29.37 -16.39 -15.76
CA GLU A 133 29.80 -15.87 -14.47
C GLU A 133 29.01 -16.67 -13.45
N SER A 134 29.72 -17.39 -12.59
CA SER A 134 29.15 -18.17 -11.48
C SER A 134 28.12 -17.29 -10.79
N GLY A 135 26.85 -17.56 -11.10
CA GLY A 135 25.77 -16.60 -10.93
C GLY A 135 25.68 -16.25 -9.46
N ASN A 136 25.97 -14.99 -9.13
CA ASN A 136 25.75 -14.48 -7.80
C ASN A 136 24.23 -14.49 -7.58
N VAL A 137 23.73 -15.56 -6.97
CA VAL A 137 22.31 -15.70 -6.66
C VAL A 137 22.01 -14.71 -5.56
N HIS A 138 21.47 -13.56 -5.93
CA HIS A 138 21.05 -12.57 -4.96
C HIS A 138 19.79 -13.05 -4.23
N PRO A 139 19.71 -12.86 -2.90
CA PRO A 139 18.51 -13.22 -2.16
C PRO A 139 17.32 -12.42 -2.66
N VAL A 140 16.15 -13.06 -2.70
CA VAL A 140 14.89 -12.44 -3.10
C VAL A 140 14.21 -11.88 -1.85
N ILE A 141 13.76 -10.63 -1.93
CA ILE A 141 12.95 -9.96 -0.91
C ILE A 141 11.49 -10.09 -1.31
N HIS A 142 10.67 -10.55 -0.38
CA HIS A 142 9.23 -10.71 -0.57
C HIS A 142 8.48 -9.57 0.11
N VAL A 143 7.80 -8.74 -0.68
CA VAL A 143 7.03 -7.59 -0.19
C VAL A 143 5.54 -7.91 -0.28
N VAL A 144 4.86 -7.87 0.86
CA VAL A 144 3.40 -7.91 0.93
C VAL A 144 2.88 -6.50 1.06
N LEU A 145 2.32 -5.99 -0.04
CA LEU A 145 1.90 -4.60 -0.17
C LEU A 145 0.38 -4.48 -0.04
N PHE A 146 -0.05 -3.65 0.91
CA PHE A 146 -1.45 -3.28 1.10
C PHE A 146 -1.76 -2.00 0.31
N LEU A 147 -2.74 -2.10 -0.60
CA LEU A 147 -3.32 -0.97 -1.30
C LEU A 147 -4.67 -0.64 -0.64
N VAL A 148 -4.89 0.62 -0.31
CA VAL A 148 -6.08 1.07 0.42
C VAL A 148 -6.77 2.18 -0.35
N ASP A 149 -8.09 2.04 -0.55
CA ASP A 149 -8.95 3.13 -0.98
C ASP A 149 -9.65 3.73 0.26
N PRO A 150 -9.26 4.94 0.70
CA PRO A 150 -9.83 5.57 1.89
C PRO A 150 -11.31 5.92 1.73
N LYS A 151 -11.84 6.02 0.49
CA LYS A 151 -13.24 6.40 0.24
C LYS A 151 -14.15 5.20 0.22
N ALA A 152 -13.77 4.13 -0.47
CA ALA A 152 -14.61 2.95 -0.62
C ALA A 152 -14.36 1.89 0.46
N THR A 153 -13.39 2.09 1.37
CA THR A 153 -12.96 1.09 2.36
C THR A 153 -12.57 -0.24 1.72
N ARG A 154 -12.14 -0.19 0.46
CA ARG A 154 -11.66 -1.34 -0.30
C ARG A 154 -10.16 -1.46 -0.11
N PHE A 155 -9.67 -2.68 -0.11
CA PHE A 155 -8.25 -2.96 -0.08
C PHE A 155 -7.90 -4.07 -1.06
N GLU A 156 -6.68 -4.03 -1.56
CA GLU A 156 -6.07 -5.09 -2.34
C GLU A 156 -4.71 -5.43 -1.72
N ILE A 157 -4.37 -6.72 -1.71
CA ILE A 157 -3.07 -7.21 -1.23
C ILE A 157 -2.29 -7.70 -2.44
N LEU A 158 -1.09 -7.15 -2.64
CA LEU A 158 -0.15 -7.61 -3.65
C LEU A 158 1.01 -8.35 -2.98
N LEU A 159 1.37 -9.49 -3.55
CA LEU A 159 2.56 -10.25 -3.19
C LEU A 159 3.58 -10.02 -4.30
N LEU A 160 4.69 -9.36 -3.97
CA LEU A 160 5.70 -8.92 -4.92
C LEU A 160 7.07 -9.48 -4.53
N ASP A 161 7.84 -9.90 -5.52
CA ASP A 161 9.17 -10.47 -5.33
C ASP A 161 10.22 -9.56 -5.99
N PHE A 162 11.27 -9.25 -5.24
CA PHE A 162 12.30 -8.30 -5.65
C PHE A 162 13.72 -8.86 -5.43
N ASP A 163 14.64 -8.54 -6.32
CA ASP A 163 16.07 -8.82 -6.12
C ASP A 163 16.64 -7.85 -5.07
N SER A 164 17.10 -8.39 -3.93
CA SER A 164 17.64 -7.60 -2.81
C SER A 164 18.76 -6.63 -3.19
N SER A 165 19.58 -7.01 -4.18
CA SER A 165 20.78 -6.25 -4.54
C SER A 165 20.47 -4.99 -5.35
N ARG A 166 19.31 -4.97 -6.03
CA ARG A 166 18.96 -3.98 -7.05
C ARG A 166 17.69 -3.21 -6.73
N ALA A 167 16.73 -3.84 -6.07
CA ALA A 167 15.41 -3.30 -5.89
C ALA A 167 15.40 -2.12 -4.92
N ARG A 168 14.72 -1.05 -5.33
CA ARG A 168 14.48 0.16 -4.55
C ARG A 168 13.00 0.31 -4.21
N VAL A 169 12.71 1.13 -3.23
CA VAL A 169 11.33 1.45 -2.81
C VAL A 169 10.48 1.95 -3.98
N ARG A 170 11.04 2.83 -4.84
CA ARG A 170 10.34 3.31 -6.05
C ARG A 170 9.93 2.20 -7.03
N ASP A 171 10.65 1.08 -7.05
CA ASP A 171 10.36 -0.03 -7.97
C ASP A 171 9.09 -0.76 -7.51
N VAL A 172 8.82 -0.77 -6.18
CA VAL A 172 7.54 -1.24 -5.61
C VAL A 172 6.37 -0.41 -6.12
N LEU A 173 6.49 0.92 -6.09
CA LEU A 173 5.45 1.83 -6.60
C LEU A 173 5.17 1.63 -8.09
N ALA A 174 6.21 1.45 -8.90
CA ALA A 174 6.07 1.17 -10.32
C ALA A 174 5.31 -0.14 -10.57
N GLN A 175 5.53 -1.14 -9.72
CA GLN A 175 4.92 -2.46 -9.83
C GLN A 175 3.41 -2.47 -9.54
N ILE A 176 2.90 -1.54 -8.72
CA ILE A 176 1.47 -1.43 -8.39
C ILE A 176 0.59 -1.40 -9.64
N LYS A 177 0.96 -0.55 -10.61
CA LYS A 177 0.19 -0.37 -11.85
C LYS A 177 0.14 -1.63 -12.71
N LEU A 178 1.17 -2.47 -12.62
CA LEU A 178 1.31 -3.69 -13.42
C LEU A 178 0.63 -4.89 -12.75
N SER A 179 0.69 -4.95 -11.41
CA SER A 179 0.28 -6.12 -10.64
C SER A 179 -1.11 -6.02 -10.04
N SER A 180 -1.65 -4.80 -9.87
CA SER A 180 -3.00 -4.62 -9.33
C SER A 180 -4.06 -5.21 -10.26
N LYS A 181 -5.09 -5.82 -9.66
CA LYS A 181 -6.26 -6.39 -10.35
C LYS A 181 -7.41 -5.41 -10.46
N ASP A 182 -7.55 -4.48 -9.51
CA ASP A 182 -8.61 -3.46 -9.55
C ASP A 182 -8.14 -2.24 -10.35
N ASP A 183 -8.92 -1.83 -11.35
CA ASP A 183 -8.60 -0.68 -12.18
C ASP A 183 -8.53 0.63 -11.39
N LEU A 184 -9.21 0.70 -10.23
CA LEU A 184 -9.05 1.82 -9.31
C LEU A 184 -7.59 1.97 -8.90
N PHE A 185 -6.96 0.91 -8.39
CA PHE A 185 -5.60 0.96 -7.88
C PHE A 185 -4.56 1.11 -9.00
N ARG A 186 -4.87 0.67 -10.23
CA ARG A 186 -4.02 0.95 -11.41
C ARG A 186 -3.99 2.42 -11.81
N THR A 187 -5.12 3.11 -11.65
CA THR A 187 -5.27 4.53 -12.03
C THR A 187 -4.97 5.49 -10.89
N GLN A 188 -5.09 5.02 -9.65
CA GLN A 188 -4.74 5.75 -8.44
C GLN A 188 -3.25 6.11 -8.42
N ARG A 189 -2.97 7.32 -7.94
CA ARG A 189 -1.61 7.79 -7.71
C ARG A 189 -1.22 7.52 -6.26
N PHE A 190 0.00 7.05 -6.08
CA PHE A 190 0.60 6.79 -4.78
C PHE A 190 1.84 7.66 -4.65
N SER A 191 1.96 8.34 -3.51
CA SER A 191 3.05 9.27 -3.24
C SER A 191 4.27 8.59 -2.61
N GLY A 192 4.08 7.43 -2.00
CA GLY A 192 5.14 6.73 -1.27
C GLY A 192 4.70 5.36 -0.75
N ILE A 193 5.60 4.73 0.01
CA ILE A 193 5.37 3.46 0.71
C ILE A 193 5.67 3.69 2.19
N ALA A 194 4.86 3.14 3.09
CA ALA A 194 5.13 3.12 4.52
C ALA A 194 5.22 1.67 5.02
N ASP A 195 5.89 1.47 6.15
CA ASP A 195 5.83 0.21 6.90
C ASP A 195 4.52 0.09 7.69
N GLU A 196 4.38 -1.00 8.45
CA GLU A 196 3.20 -1.28 9.28
C GLU A 196 3.01 -0.28 10.44
N ASP A 197 4.11 0.34 10.89
CA ASP A 197 4.09 1.40 11.90
C ASP A 197 3.80 2.77 11.30
N GLY A 198 3.70 2.88 9.97
CA GLY A 198 3.45 4.11 9.24
C GLY A 198 4.67 5.01 9.09
N CYS A 199 5.88 4.48 9.28
CA CYS A 199 7.12 5.17 8.92
C CYS A 199 7.30 5.10 7.40
N GLU A 200 7.44 6.27 6.77
CA GLU A 200 7.60 6.38 5.33
C GLU A 200 8.99 5.89 4.88
N MET A 201 9.01 5.04 3.86
CA MET A 201 10.21 4.54 3.23
C MET A 201 10.70 5.51 2.16
N ILE A 202 12.01 5.68 2.03
CA ILE A 202 12.63 6.63 1.10
C ILE A 202 12.76 5.97 -0.27
N ASP A 203 12.10 6.53 -1.28
CA ASP A 203 12.05 6.05 -2.66
C ASP A 203 13.41 5.63 -3.26
N SER A 204 14.48 6.36 -2.93
CA SER A 204 15.82 6.13 -3.47
C SER A 204 16.60 5.02 -2.77
N ARG A 205 16.17 4.59 -1.57
CA ARG A 205 16.85 3.55 -0.80
C ARG A 205 16.50 2.16 -1.29
N ARG A 206 17.38 1.20 -0.98
CA ARG A 206 17.19 -0.19 -1.36
C ARG A 206 16.19 -0.83 -0.42
N LEU A 207 15.45 -1.82 -0.90
CA LEU A 207 14.53 -2.58 -0.04
C LEU A 207 15.29 -3.35 1.05
N CYS A 208 16.51 -3.81 0.76
CA CYS A 208 17.37 -4.49 1.73
C CYS A 208 17.77 -3.60 2.92
N ASP A 209 17.66 -2.28 2.80
CA ASP A 209 17.95 -1.34 3.89
C ASP A 209 16.83 -1.32 4.94
N TYR A 210 15.64 -1.84 4.60
CA TYR A 210 14.46 -1.88 5.47
C TYR A 210 14.08 -3.30 5.92
N THR A 211 14.40 -4.31 5.11
CA THR A 211 14.10 -5.71 5.41
C THR A 211 15.15 -6.64 4.84
N THR A 212 15.35 -7.79 5.48
CA THR A 212 16.29 -8.82 5.02
C THR A 212 15.63 -9.78 4.02
N ASP A 213 14.44 -10.30 4.36
CA ASP A 213 13.82 -11.42 3.63
C ASP A 213 12.38 -11.12 3.21
N TRP A 214 11.59 -10.55 4.12
CA TRP A 214 10.18 -10.27 3.88
C TRP A 214 9.75 -8.95 4.54
N ALA A 215 8.85 -8.22 3.91
CA ALA A 215 8.29 -7.00 4.48
C ALA A 215 6.78 -6.91 4.26
N VAL A 216 6.09 -6.35 5.25
CA VAL A 216 4.74 -5.79 5.08
C VAL A 216 4.88 -4.30 4.84
N ALA A 217 4.21 -3.82 3.82
CA ALA A 217 4.21 -2.40 3.48
C ALA A 217 2.80 -1.93 3.10
N VAL A 218 2.57 -0.63 3.22
CA VAL A 218 1.33 0.04 2.85
C VAL A 218 1.64 1.10 1.81
N ALA A 219 0.96 1.08 0.67
CA ALA A 219 1.09 2.15 -0.31
C ALA A 219 0.34 3.40 0.19
N ILE A 220 0.96 4.57 0.06
CA ILE A 220 0.40 5.85 0.51
C ILE A 220 -0.33 6.51 -0.66
N PRO A 221 -1.67 6.62 -0.65
CA PRO A 221 -2.41 7.34 -1.68
C PRO A 221 -2.03 8.82 -1.73
N ASP A 222 -2.04 9.40 -2.94
CA ASP A 222 -1.90 10.86 -3.09
C ASP A 222 -2.94 11.61 -2.22
N GLY A 223 -2.45 12.55 -1.40
CA GLY A 223 -3.28 13.36 -0.51
C GLY A 223 -3.56 12.73 0.86
N MET A 224 -2.91 11.60 1.17
CA MET A 224 -2.97 10.95 2.48
C MET A 224 -1.59 10.90 3.14
N THR A 225 -1.55 10.89 4.47
CA THR A 225 -0.29 10.71 5.20
C THR A 225 0.05 9.22 5.37
N SER A 226 1.33 8.92 5.60
CA SER A 226 1.79 7.55 5.90
C SER A 226 1.08 6.96 7.12
N MET A 227 0.92 7.76 8.16
CA MET A 227 0.27 7.36 9.41
C MET A 227 -1.20 7.02 9.24
N GLU A 228 -1.94 7.84 8.49
CA GLU A 228 -3.35 7.55 8.23
C GLU A 228 -3.50 6.28 7.38
N SER A 229 -2.61 6.08 6.40
CA SER A 229 -2.61 4.89 5.56
C SER A 229 -2.37 3.62 6.38
N ALA A 230 -1.35 3.64 7.26
CA ALA A 230 -1.07 2.56 8.19
C ALA A 230 -2.21 2.34 9.20
N ALA A 231 -2.83 3.40 9.70
CA ALA A 231 -3.96 3.31 10.61
C ALA A 231 -5.18 2.60 9.98
N ILE A 232 -5.44 2.82 8.68
CA ILE A 232 -6.50 2.11 7.95
C ILE A 232 -6.11 0.65 7.67
N ALA A 233 -4.84 0.39 7.35
CA ALA A 233 -4.36 -0.97 7.08
C ALA A 233 -4.23 -1.82 8.37
N GLY A 234 -3.98 -1.22 9.53
CA GLY A 234 -3.71 -1.92 10.78
C GLY A 234 -4.79 -2.93 11.20
N PRO A 235 -6.09 -2.59 11.15
CA PRO A 235 -7.16 -3.56 11.39
C PRO A 235 -7.15 -4.75 10.41
N LEU A 236 -6.75 -4.54 9.16
CA LEU A 236 -6.66 -5.60 8.13
C LEU A 236 -5.51 -6.55 8.42
N MET A 237 -4.37 -6.03 8.87
CA MET A 237 -3.21 -6.85 9.25
C MET A 237 -3.52 -7.74 10.47
N LYS A 238 -4.39 -7.27 11.37
CA LYS A 238 -4.87 -8.01 12.54
C LYS A 238 -5.95 -9.04 12.21
N ASP A 239 -6.48 -9.05 10.98
CA ASP A 239 -7.46 -10.04 10.57
C ASP A 239 -6.79 -11.44 10.55
N PRO A 240 -7.34 -12.45 11.26
CA PRO A 240 -6.78 -13.80 11.29
C PRO A 240 -6.59 -14.42 9.91
N ARG A 241 -7.44 -14.07 8.94
CA ARG A 241 -7.35 -14.58 7.56
C ARG A 241 -6.14 -14.01 6.83
N VAL A 242 -5.89 -12.72 7.00
CA VAL A 242 -4.72 -12.05 6.43
C VAL A 242 -3.46 -12.57 7.12
N SER A 243 -3.45 -12.66 8.45
CA SER A 243 -2.35 -13.25 9.21
C SER A 243 -2.03 -14.69 8.78
N THR A 244 -3.05 -15.53 8.55
CA THR A 244 -2.88 -16.91 8.05
C THR A 244 -2.29 -16.93 6.63
N LEU A 245 -2.70 -15.99 5.78
CA LEU A 245 -2.17 -15.85 4.42
C LEU A 245 -0.69 -15.47 4.46
N LEU A 246 -0.34 -14.46 5.27
CA LEU A 246 1.05 -14.02 5.46
C LEU A 246 1.92 -15.15 6.01
N GLN A 247 1.44 -15.86 7.04
CA GLN A 247 2.16 -16.97 7.65
C GLN A 247 2.38 -18.13 6.67
N ARG A 248 1.35 -18.48 5.88
CA ARG A 248 1.49 -19.53 4.85
C ARG A 248 2.54 -19.15 3.81
N HIS A 249 2.54 -17.90 3.37
CA HIS A 249 3.50 -17.40 2.40
C HIS A 249 4.93 -17.46 2.94
N GLN A 250 5.15 -16.97 4.17
CA GLN A 250 6.45 -17.08 4.85
C GLN A 250 6.92 -18.53 5.00
N SER A 251 6.02 -19.43 5.38
CA SER A 251 6.34 -20.84 5.62
C SER A 251 6.76 -21.56 4.33
N SER A 252 6.19 -21.18 3.19
CA SER A 252 6.53 -21.76 1.89
C SER A 252 7.94 -21.43 1.42
N MET A 253 8.55 -20.37 1.96
CA MET A 253 9.87 -19.90 1.55
C MET A 253 11.00 -20.56 2.33
N SER A 254 10.75 -20.98 3.58
CA SER A 254 11.76 -21.59 4.45
C SER A 254 12.19 -23.01 4.02
N VAL A 255 11.44 -23.68 3.15
CA VAL A 255 11.64 -25.11 2.85
C VAL A 255 12.82 -25.36 1.90
N ASN A 256 13.33 -24.33 1.23
CA ASN A 256 14.31 -24.49 0.14
C ASN A 256 15.78 -24.34 0.54
N ALA A 257 16.09 -24.05 1.82
CA ALA A 257 17.44 -23.66 2.23
C ALA A 257 18.35 -24.79 2.74
N THR A 258 17.88 -26.04 2.87
CA THR A 258 18.62 -27.09 3.62
C THR A 258 19.05 -28.32 2.82
N SER A 259 18.87 -28.39 1.50
CA SER A 259 19.39 -29.52 0.70
C SER A 259 20.76 -29.22 0.12
N THR A 260 21.77 -29.02 0.98
CA THR A 260 23.17 -29.13 0.54
C THR A 260 23.78 -30.37 1.19
N ASP A 261 23.45 -31.50 0.56
CA ASP A 261 24.30 -32.67 0.33
C ASP A 261 25.60 -32.73 1.18
N GLU A 262 25.50 -33.32 2.38
CA GLU A 262 26.64 -33.99 3.00
C GLU A 262 26.93 -35.25 2.17
N ASN A 263 27.85 -35.13 1.21
CA ASN A 263 28.46 -36.29 0.58
C ASN A 263 29.67 -36.71 1.44
N PRO A 264 29.70 -37.96 1.97
CA PRO A 264 30.75 -38.47 2.85
C PRO A 264 32.12 -38.66 2.18
#